data_AF-A0A7C4X1Q4-F1
#
_entry.id   AF-A0A7C4X1Q4-F1
#
_cell.length_a   1.000
_cell.length_b   1.000
_cell.length_c   1.000
_cell.angle_alpha   90.00
_cell.angle_beta   90.00
_cell.angle_gamma   90.00
#
_symmetry.space_group_name_H-M   'P 1'
#
loop_
_entity.id
_entity.type
_entity.pdbx_description
1 polymer ?
#
loop_
_entity_poly.entity_id
_entity_poly.type
_entity_poly.pdbx_seq_one_letter_code
_entity_poly.pdbx_strand_id
1 'polypeptide(L)'
;MIMVTHDNNLMGRLDPDNSDTFIRLLIPNQKSIFAYILAVIPNYSDAEDILQNTISVIWRKFSTYQRGTDFQAWAIQIARYEIYNFFKKNPSGQCTLNEQLLEVIEQESGAMIDGLEQRLAALKECVVKLNSQDRQLIKL
;
A
#
# COMPACT_ATOMS: atom_id res chain seq x y z
N MET A 1 -10.38 -5.10 -43.68
CA MET A 1 -10.76 -3.76 -43.18
C MET A 1 -11.73 -3.95 -42.02
N ILE A 2 -11.20 -4.17 -40.81
CA ILE A 2 -11.94 -4.09 -39.55
C ILE A 2 -11.01 -3.31 -38.62
N MET A 3 -11.52 -2.20 -38.09
CA MET A 3 -10.80 -1.32 -37.18
C MET A 3 -10.49 -2.05 -35.88
N VAL A 4 -9.21 -2.29 -35.60
CA VAL A 4 -8.75 -2.48 -34.24
C VAL A 4 -8.72 -1.09 -33.62
N THR A 5 -9.67 -0.84 -32.72
CA THR A 5 -9.70 0.33 -31.85
C THR A 5 -8.33 0.48 -31.17
N HIS A 6 -7.64 1.57 -31.50
CA HIS A 6 -6.49 2.06 -30.77
C HIS A 6 -6.95 2.43 -29.35
N ASP A 7 -6.62 1.58 -28.37
CA ASP A 7 -6.63 1.96 -26.95
C ASP A 7 -5.51 2.98 -26.71
N ASN A 8 -5.86 4.23 -27.01
CA ASN A 8 -5.02 5.41 -26.95
C ASN A 8 -4.91 5.94 -25.49
N ASN A 9 -4.44 5.09 -24.57
CA ASN A 9 -4.16 5.48 -23.17
C ASN A 9 -3.04 4.65 -22.51
N LEU A 10 -2.04 4.22 -23.28
CA LEU A 10 -0.76 3.76 -22.75
C LEU A 10 0.17 4.98 -22.68
N MET A 11 0.43 5.44 -21.46
CA MET A 11 1.28 6.59 -21.15
C MET A 11 0.71 7.94 -21.62
N GLY A 12 -0.28 8.45 -20.88
CA GLY A 12 -0.43 9.90 -20.76
C GLY A 12 0.95 10.50 -20.50
N ARG A 13 1.39 11.37 -21.42
CA ARG A 13 2.69 12.05 -21.46
C ARG A 13 3.37 12.07 -20.08
N LEU A 14 4.52 11.42 -19.97
CA LEU A 14 5.45 11.62 -18.86
C LEU A 14 5.77 13.11 -18.80
N ASP A 15 4.99 13.88 -18.04
CA ASP A 15 5.39 15.21 -17.63
C ASP A 15 6.59 14.99 -16.70
N PRO A 16 7.80 15.41 -17.12
CA PRO A 16 9.01 15.12 -16.35
C PRO A 16 8.95 15.73 -14.95
N ASP A 17 8.24 16.85 -14.77
CA ASP A 17 8.04 17.50 -13.46
C ASP A 17 7.17 16.64 -12.53
N ASN A 18 6.09 16.08 -13.08
CA ASN A 18 5.18 15.24 -12.31
C ASN A 18 5.81 13.89 -11.95
N SER A 19 6.67 13.36 -12.84
CA SER A 19 7.45 12.14 -12.62
C SER A 19 8.49 12.32 -11.50
N ASP A 20 9.26 13.42 -11.53
CA ASP A 20 10.24 13.72 -10.47
C ASP A 20 9.55 13.94 -9.12
N THR A 21 8.44 14.69 -9.11
CA THR A 21 7.65 14.93 -7.89
C THR A 21 7.14 13.63 -7.29
N PHE A 22 6.63 12.72 -8.11
CA PHE A 22 6.18 11.41 -7.66
C PHE A 22 7.32 10.61 -7.02
N ILE A 23 8.47 10.51 -7.68
CA ILE A 23 9.61 9.74 -7.16
C ILE A 23 10.11 10.33 -5.83
N ARG A 24 10.16 11.66 -5.71
CA ARG A 24 10.53 12.36 -4.46
C ARG A 24 9.58 12.05 -3.31
N LEU A 25 8.30 11.87 -3.58
CA LEU A 25 7.31 11.50 -2.58
C LEU A 25 7.33 9.99 -2.29
N LEU A 26 7.50 9.15 -3.32
CA LEU A 26 7.41 7.71 -3.19
C LEU A 26 8.62 7.10 -2.46
N ILE A 27 9.85 7.42 -2.88
CA ILE A 27 11.06 6.75 -2.38
C ILE A 27 11.18 6.82 -0.85
N PRO A 28 10.97 7.98 -0.19
CA PRO A 28 11.03 8.05 1.27
C PRO A 28 9.93 7.26 1.97
N ASN A 29 8.76 7.12 1.33
CA ASN A 29 7.57 6.50 1.91
C ASN A 29 7.44 5.00 1.59
N GLN A 30 8.16 4.49 0.58
CA GLN A 30 8.06 3.11 0.12
C GLN A 30 8.34 2.11 1.25
N LYS A 31 9.37 2.35 2.08
CA LYS A 31 9.68 1.48 3.23
C LYS A 31 8.53 1.43 4.24
N SER A 32 7.92 2.57 4.52
CA SER A 32 6.78 2.65 5.44
C SER A 32 5.53 1.96 4.88
N ILE A 33 5.25 2.12 3.59
CA ILE A 33 4.16 1.43 2.90
C ILE A 33 4.40 -0.08 2.92
N PHE A 34 5.63 -0.52 2.65
CA PHE A 34 5.97 -1.94 2.68
C PHE A 34 5.86 -2.53 4.09
N ALA A 35 6.36 -1.82 5.11
CA ALA A 35 6.22 -2.23 6.50
C ALA A 35 4.75 -2.35 6.92
N TYR A 36 3.89 -1.43 6.45
CA TYR A 36 2.45 -1.51 6.63
C TYR A 36 1.87 -2.80 6.02
N ILE A 37 2.22 -3.11 4.77
CA ILE A 37 1.73 -4.31 4.08
C ILE A 37 2.21 -5.58 4.80
N LEU A 38 3.51 -5.65 5.14
CA LEU A 38 4.12 -6.81 5.79
C LEU A 38 3.54 -7.07 7.20
N ALA A 39 3.07 -6.03 7.89
CA ALA A 39 2.38 -6.18 9.18
C ALA A 39 1.03 -6.90 9.07
N VAL A 40 0.43 -6.93 7.87
CA VAL A 40 -0.87 -7.57 7.60
C VAL A 40 -0.69 -8.87 6.81
N ILE A 41 0.31 -8.92 5.93
CA ILE A 41 0.60 -10.04 5.03
C ILE A 41 1.89 -10.72 5.49
N PRO A 42 1.80 -11.85 6.22
CA PRO A 42 2.97 -12.48 6.84
C PRO A 42 3.89 -13.18 5.84
N ASN A 43 3.44 -13.43 4.61
CA ASN A 43 4.27 -13.94 3.54
C ASN A 43 5.00 -12.77 2.85
N TYR A 44 6.32 -12.79 2.88
CA TYR A 44 7.14 -11.73 2.30
C TYR A 44 6.94 -11.55 0.78
N SER A 45 6.85 -12.65 0.03
CA SER A 45 6.66 -12.63 -1.42
C SER A 45 5.31 -12.00 -1.79
N ASP A 46 4.24 -12.40 -1.09
CA ASP A 46 2.91 -11.84 -1.29
C ASP A 46 2.88 -10.34 -0.94
N ALA A 47 3.57 -9.94 0.14
CA ALA A 47 3.68 -8.54 0.54
C ALA A 47 4.43 -7.71 -0.52
N GLU A 48 5.48 -8.25 -1.13
CA GLU A 48 6.23 -7.60 -2.20
C GLU A 48 5.36 -7.40 -3.45
N ASP A 49 4.61 -8.43 -3.86
CA ASP A 49 3.67 -8.34 -4.99
C ASP A 49 2.59 -7.29 -4.74
N ILE A 50 2.05 -7.24 -3.52
CA ILE A 50 1.07 -6.22 -3.11
C ILE A 50 1.69 -4.83 -3.16
N LEU A 51 2.94 -4.65 -2.71
CA LEU A 51 3.65 -3.38 -2.79
C LEU A 51 3.81 -2.91 -4.24
N GLN A 52 4.20 -3.81 -5.15
CA GLN A 52 4.37 -3.47 -6.56
C GLN A 52 3.06 -3.03 -7.21
N ASN A 53 1.96 -3.74 -6.91
CA ASN A 53 0.62 -3.36 -7.35
C ASN A 53 0.20 -2.01 -6.77
N THR A 54 0.45 -1.81 -5.47
CA THR A 54 0.18 -0.55 -4.76
C THR A 54 0.89 0.62 -5.44
N ILE A 55 2.19 0.52 -5.69
CA ILE A 55 2.97 1.57 -6.37
C ILE A 55 2.39 1.88 -7.76
N SER A 56 1.98 0.85 -8.49
CA SER A 56 1.34 1.00 -9.82
C SER A 56 0.00 1.73 -9.73
N VAL A 57 -0.79 1.49 -8.69
CA VAL A 57 -2.05 2.23 -8.43
C VAL A 57 -1.77 3.67 -8.01
N ILE A 58 -0.81 3.89 -7.11
CA ILE A 58 -0.39 5.23 -6.67
C ILE A 58 0.02 6.05 -7.89
N TRP A 59 0.83 5.50 -8.80
CA TRP A 59 1.22 6.19 -10.04
C TRP A 59 0.02 6.58 -10.90
N ARG A 60 -0.90 5.63 -11.16
CA ARG A 60 -2.11 5.88 -11.96
C ARG A 60 -3.03 6.95 -11.33
N LYS A 61 -3.08 7.02 -10.00
CA LYS A 61 -3.88 7.99 -9.24
C LYS A 61 -3.11 9.24 -8.85
N PHE A 62 -1.85 9.38 -9.23
CA PHE A 62 -1.00 10.46 -8.76
C PHE A 62 -1.52 11.85 -9.18
N SER A 63 -2.16 11.94 -10.35
CA SER A 63 -2.83 13.17 -10.80
C SER A 63 -3.97 13.64 -9.89
N THR A 64 -4.55 12.73 -9.10
CA THR A 64 -5.61 13.06 -8.12
C THR A 64 -5.08 13.42 -6.74
N TYR A 65 -3.77 13.24 -6.51
CA TYR A 65 -3.16 13.55 -5.23
C TYR A 65 -3.05 15.07 -5.04
N GLN A 66 -3.60 15.57 -3.93
CA GLN A 66 -3.52 16.97 -3.59
C GLN A 66 -2.16 17.28 -2.94
N ARG A 67 -1.32 18.04 -3.65
CA ARG A 67 -0.01 18.50 -3.14
C ARG A 67 -0.19 19.27 -1.82
N GLY A 68 0.70 19.03 -0.85
CA GLY A 68 0.65 19.63 0.48
C GLY A 68 -0.16 18.85 1.52
N THR A 69 -0.81 17.76 1.13
CA THR A 69 -1.43 16.81 2.08
C THR A 69 -0.42 15.70 2.48
N ASP A 70 -0.82 14.78 3.36
CA ASP A 70 0.03 13.66 3.78
C ASP A 70 0.04 12.55 2.70
N PHE A 71 1.12 12.50 1.93
CA PHE A 71 1.33 11.47 0.91
C PHE A 71 1.36 10.06 1.49
N GLN A 72 1.94 9.88 2.68
CA GLN A 72 2.06 8.58 3.31
C GLN A 72 0.67 8.03 3.67
N ALA A 73 -0.16 8.85 4.31
CA ALA A 73 -1.53 8.48 4.66
C ALA A 73 -2.34 8.12 3.41
N TRP A 74 -2.24 8.93 2.36
CA TRP A 74 -2.91 8.67 1.08
C TRP A 74 -2.43 7.36 0.41
N ALA A 75 -1.11 7.11 0.41
CA ALA A 75 -0.54 5.89 -0.16
C ALA A 75 -0.89 4.63 0.67
N ILE A 76 -0.94 4.73 2.00
CA ILE A 76 -1.39 3.66 2.88
C ILE A 76 -2.86 3.31 2.60
N GLN A 77 -3.70 4.31 2.34
CA GLN A 77 -5.09 4.06 1.95
C GLN A 77 -5.17 3.22 0.66
N ILE A 78 -4.32 3.48 -0.32
CA ILE A 78 -4.24 2.65 -1.54
C ILE A 78 -3.74 1.24 -1.22
N ALA A 79 -2.70 1.09 -0.39
CA ALA A 79 -2.17 -0.21 0.02
C ALA A 79 -3.24 -1.07 0.69
N ARG A 80 -4.14 -0.48 1.49
CA ARG A 80 -5.27 -1.17 2.12
C ARG A 80 -6.19 -1.84 1.11
N TYR A 81 -6.53 -1.15 0.03
CA TYR A 81 -7.36 -1.74 -1.03
C TYR A 81 -6.64 -2.87 -1.77
N GLU A 82 -5.33 -2.77 -1.97
CA GLU A 82 -4.57 -3.84 -2.61
C GLU A 82 -4.46 -5.09 -1.73
N ILE A 83 -4.26 -4.92 -0.42
CA ILE A 83 -4.34 -6.01 0.57
C ILE A 83 -5.73 -6.66 0.56
N TYR A 84 -6.77 -5.84 0.52
CA TYR A 84 -8.15 -6.33 0.42
C TYR A 84 -8.36 -7.16 -0.85
N ASN A 85 -7.93 -6.64 -2.00
CA ASN A 85 -8.02 -7.34 -3.29
C ASN A 85 -7.24 -8.65 -3.27
N PHE A 86 -6.09 -8.70 -2.59
CA PHE A 86 -5.33 -9.92 -2.39
C PHE A 86 -6.13 -10.98 -1.62
N PHE A 87 -6.79 -10.61 -0.53
CA PHE A 87 -7.65 -11.54 0.21
C PHE A 87 -8.87 -11.98 -0.62
N LYS A 88 -9.50 -11.07 -1.37
CA LYS A 88 -10.64 -11.39 -2.25
C LYS A 88 -10.28 -12.39 -3.34
N LYS A 89 -9.07 -12.31 -3.90
CA LYS A 89 -8.56 -13.20 -4.97
C LYS A 89 -8.11 -14.58 -4.46
N ASN A 90 -7.87 -14.73 -3.15
CA ASN A 90 -7.42 -15.98 -2.54
C ASN A 90 -8.46 -16.54 -1.54
N PRO A 91 -9.64 -16.99 -2.02
CA PRO A 91 -10.74 -17.43 -1.15
C PRO A 91 -10.46 -18.75 -0.41
N SER A 92 -9.39 -19.47 -0.75
CA SER A 92 -9.03 -20.78 -0.18
C SER A 92 -8.60 -20.73 1.30
N GLY A 93 -8.49 -19.54 1.91
CA GLY A 93 -8.18 -19.35 3.32
C GLY A 93 -9.01 -18.23 3.94
N GLN A 94 -10.28 -18.52 4.25
CA GLN A 94 -11.18 -17.73 5.12
C GLN A 94 -11.15 -16.19 4.95
N CYS A 95 -12.02 -15.66 4.08
CA CYS A 95 -12.90 -14.50 4.33
C CYS A 95 -13.40 -13.95 2.99
N THR A 96 -14.63 -14.30 2.60
CA THR A 96 -15.38 -13.57 1.59
C THR A 96 -15.90 -12.29 2.22
N LEU A 97 -15.13 -11.21 2.14
CA LEU A 97 -15.62 -9.90 2.53
C LEU A 97 -16.59 -9.40 1.44
N ASN A 98 -17.82 -9.09 1.85
CA ASN A 98 -18.90 -8.61 0.99
C ASN A 98 -18.63 -7.17 0.51
N GLU A 99 -19.07 -6.82 -0.70
CA GLU A 99 -18.97 -5.49 -1.32
C GLU A 99 -19.60 -4.38 -0.43
N GLN A 100 -20.65 -4.71 0.33
CA GLN A 100 -21.25 -3.80 1.32
C GLN A 100 -20.34 -3.52 2.52
N LEU A 101 -19.41 -4.42 2.84
CA LEU A 101 -18.38 -4.16 3.85
C LEU A 101 -17.30 -3.21 3.32
N LEU A 102 -17.12 -3.13 2.00
CA LEU A 102 -16.15 -2.24 1.35
C LEU A 102 -16.49 -0.75 1.56
N GLU A 103 -17.77 -0.42 1.43
CA GLU A 103 -18.32 0.93 1.66
C GLU A 103 -18.23 1.32 3.15
N VAL A 104 -18.38 0.33 4.05
CA VAL A 104 -18.19 0.53 5.50
C VAL A 104 -16.71 0.68 5.85
N ILE A 105 -15.80 -0.07 5.23
CA ILE A 105 -14.34 0.06 5.44
C ILE A 105 -13.83 1.43 4.95
N GLU A 106 -14.41 1.96 3.86
CA GLU A 106 -14.16 3.32 3.41
C GLU A 106 -14.51 4.36 4.48
N GLN A 107 -15.67 4.19 5.12
CA GLN A 107 -16.15 5.07 6.19
C GLN A 107 -15.45 4.87 7.54
N GLU A 108 -15.07 3.63 7.88
CA GLU A 108 -14.43 3.23 9.15
C GLU A 108 -12.90 3.23 9.10
N SER A 109 -12.32 3.74 8.00
CA SER A 109 -10.88 3.71 7.73
C SER A 109 -10.03 4.32 8.86
N GLY A 110 -10.58 5.26 9.64
CA GLY A 110 -9.99 5.83 10.84
C GLY A 110 -9.77 4.82 11.98
N ALA A 111 -10.77 4.02 12.35
CA ALA A 111 -10.69 3.11 13.51
C ALA A 111 -9.68 1.96 13.33
N MET A 112 -9.43 1.55 12.09
CA MET A 112 -8.43 0.51 11.78
C MET A 112 -6.99 1.05 11.78
N ILE A 113 -6.79 2.36 11.56
CA ILE A 113 -5.48 3.01 11.74
C ILE A 113 -5.06 2.88 13.20
N ASP A 114 -5.97 3.11 14.14
CA ASP A 114 -5.70 2.96 15.58
C ASP A 114 -5.26 1.51 15.94
N GLY A 115 -5.91 0.50 15.37
CA GLY A 115 -5.55 -0.91 15.59
C GLY A 115 -4.18 -1.28 15.01
N LEU A 116 -3.80 -0.70 13.87
CA LEU A 116 -2.46 -0.87 13.31
C LEU A 116 -1.41 -0.11 14.13
N GLU A 117 -1.69 1.12 14.54
CA GLU A 117 -0.80 1.88 15.43
C GLU A 117 -0.52 1.10 16.71
N GLN A 118 -1.54 0.46 17.29
CA GLN A 118 -1.37 -0.43 18.44
C GLN A 118 -0.46 -1.63 18.13
N ARG A 119 -0.64 -2.29 16.99
CA ARG A 119 0.26 -3.38 16.55
C ARG A 119 1.69 -2.92 16.30
N LEU A 120 1.87 -1.74 15.69
CA LEU A 120 3.18 -1.13 15.47
C LEU A 120 3.84 -0.74 16.80
N ALA A 121 3.08 -0.21 17.75
CA ALA A 121 3.55 0.10 19.09
C ALA A 121 4.01 -1.17 19.82
N ALA A 122 3.18 -2.23 19.80
CA ALA A 122 3.53 -3.52 20.38
C ALA A 122 4.76 -4.15 19.71
N LEU A 123 4.86 -4.08 18.38
CA LEU A 123 6.02 -4.57 17.63
C LEU A 123 7.29 -3.80 17.99
N LYS A 124 7.24 -2.47 18.08
CA LYS A 124 8.37 -1.64 18.54
C LYS A 124 8.82 -2.05 19.94
N GLU A 125 7.88 -2.30 20.84
CA GLU A 125 8.18 -2.78 22.20
C GLU A 125 8.83 -4.16 22.19
N CYS A 126 8.33 -5.09 21.38
CA CYS A 126 8.92 -6.42 21.19
C CYS A 126 10.33 -6.34 20.60
N VAL A 127 10.57 -5.45 19.64
CA VAL A 127 11.91 -5.21 19.08
C VAL A 127 12.85 -4.62 20.14
N VAL A 128 12.35 -3.84 21.09
CA VAL A 128 13.11 -3.35 22.24
C VAL A 128 13.38 -4.46 23.29
N LYS A 129 12.69 -5.59 23.24
CA LYS A 129 12.96 -6.75 24.10
C LYS A 129 14.00 -7.71 23.50
N LEU A 130 14.30 -7.58 22.21
CA LEU A 130 15.37 -8.34 21.56
C LEU A 130 16.75 -7.86 22.01
N ASN A 131 17.69 -8.79 22.13
CA ASN A 131 19.11 -8.58 22.35
C ASN A 131 19.76 -7.85 21.16
N SER A 132 20.93 -7.25 21.39
CA SER A 132 21.57 -6.31 20.43
C SER A 132 21.94 -6.95 19.09
N GLN A 133 22.27 -8.25 19.08
CA GLN A 133 22.59 -9.01 17.88
C GLN A 133 21.35 -9.21 16.99
N ASP A 134 20.21 -9.59 17.56
CA ASP A 134 18.98 -9.82 16.81
C ASP A 134 18.38 -8.50 16.29
N ARG A 135 18.56 -7.39 17.01
CA ARG A 135 18.16 -6.06 16.51
C ARG A 135 18.97 -5.57 15.32
N GLN A 136 20.22 -5.99 15.18
CA GLN A 136 21.05 -5.61 14.02
C GLN A 136 20.62 -6.37 12.76
N LEU A 137 20.12 -7.60 12.90
CA LEU A 137 19.62 -8.41 11.78
C LEU A 137 18.30 -7.88 11.20
N ILE A 138 17.45 -7.26 12.03
CA ILE A 138 16.15 -6.70 11.58
C ILE A 138 16.29 -5.30 10.97
N LYS A 139 17.43 -4.62 11.19
CA LYS A 139 17.64 -3.20 10.81
C LYS A 139 18.20 -2.97 9.38
N LEU A 140 18.15 -3.96 8.49
CA LEU A 140 18.62 -3.80 7.10
C LEU A 140 17.70 -2.92 6.23
#